data_AF-A0A3D4HNY1-F1
#
_entry.id   AF-A0A3D4HNY1-F1
#
_cell.length_a   1.000
_cell.length_b   1.000
_cell.length_c   1.000
_cell.angle_alpha   90.00
_cell.angle_beta   90.00
_cell.angle_gamma   90.00
#
_symmetry.space_group_name_H-M   'P 1'
#
loop_
_entity.id
_entity.type
_entity.pdbx_description
1 polymer ?
#
loop_
_entity_poly.entity_id
_entity_poly.type
_entity_poly.pdbx_seq_one_letter_code
_entity_poly.pdbx_strand_id
1 'polypeptide(L)'
;LIKAVEKFDFRKGFKFSTYATWWIRQAITRAIADQARTIRIPVHMVETINKLTRVQRQLLQELGREPTPEEISEVMGIPVERVREIQKISQEPVSLETPIGEEEDSHLGDFIPDDEAPAPADAATFLMLKEQLKDVLDTLTPREEKVLRLRFGLDDGRARTL
;
A
#
# COMPACT_ATOMS: atom_id res chain seq x y z
N LEU A 1 3.98 26.81 16.22
CA LEU A 1 4.08 28.10 16.96
C LEU A 1 3.88 27.92 18.46
N ILE A 2 2.81 27.26 18.93
CA ILE A 2 2.53 27.06 20.37
C ILE A 2 3.74 26.50 21.14
N LYS A 3 4.34 25.39 20.68
CA LYS A 3 5.56 24.81 21.29
C LYS A 3 6.75 25.77 21.36
N ALA A 4 6.85 26.72 20.41
CA ALA A 4 7.91 27.73 20.44
C ALA A 4 7.67 28.74 21.56
N VAL A 5 6.42 29.15 21.79
CA VAL A 5 6.05 30.06 22.88
C VAL A 5 6.31 29.40 24.23
N GLU A 6 5.87 28.16 24.42
CA GLU A 6 6.02 27.42 25.68
C GLU A 6 7.49 27.21 26.09
N LYS A 7 8.38 27.00 25.11
CA LYS A 7 9.79 26.67 25.35
C LYS A 7 10.75 27.85 25.21
N PHE A 8 10.26 29.06 24.94
CA PHE A 8 11.13 30.21 24.74
C PHE A 8 11.58 30.81 26.07
N ASP A 9 12.88 31.07 26.20
CA ASP A 9 13.47 31.77 27.34
C ASP A 9 14.08 33.10 26.88
N PHE A 10 13.44 34.20 27.26
CA PHE A 10 13.87 35.55 26.89
C PHE A 10 15.20 35.95 27.53
N ARG A 11 15.62 35.31 28.62
CA ARG A 11 16.89 35.63 29.32
C ARG A 11 18.12 35.25 28.51
N LYS A 12 17.97 34.39 27.51
CA LYS A 12 19.07 33.93 26.63
C LYS A 12 19.42 34.94 25.54
N GLY A 13 18.70 36.05 25.40
CA GLY A 13 19.04 37.14 24.48
C GLY A 13 18.80 36.86 22.99
N PHE A 14 18.19 35.73 22.63
CA PHE A 14 17.83 35.42 21.24
C PHE A 14 16.49 36.04 20.83
N LYS A 15 16.38 36.50 19.58
CA LYS A 15 15.10 36.98 19.03
C LYS A 15 14.11 35.82 18.92
N PHE A 16 12.89 36.04 19.42
CA PHE A 16 11.81 35.04 19.35
C PHE A 16 11.50 34.61 17.90
N SER A 17 11.53 35.53 16.93
CA SER A 17 11.27 35.23 15.52
C SER A 17 12.22 34.17 14.95
N THR A 18 13.52 34.27 15.25
CA THR A 18 14.53 33.30 14.82
C THR A 18 14.30 31.93 15.46
N TYR A 19 13.98 31.90 16.76
CA TYR A 19 13.69 30.66 17.48
C TYR A 19 12.39 29.98 17.00
N ALA A 20 11.31 30.76 16.86
CA ALA A 20 10.02 30.27 16.44
C ALA A 20 10.04 29.74 15.00
N THR A 21 10.83 30.34 14.11
CA THR A 21 10.99 29.86 12.74
C THR A 21 11.47 28.41 12.68
N TRP A 22 12.41 28.02 13.54
CA TRP A 22 12.89 26.63 13.62
C TRP A 22 11.77 25.66 14.02
N TRP A 23 11.00 25.99 15.06
CA TRP A 23 9.88 25.16 15.52
C TRP A 23 8.73 25.09 14.53
N ILE A 24 8.44 26.19 13.82
CA ILE A 24 7.43 26.23 12.76
C ILE A 24 7.86 25.32 11.61
N ARG A 25 9.09 25.49 11.12
CA ARG A 25 9.64 24.66 10.03
C ARG A 25 9.63 23.18 10.40
N GLN A 26 10.12 22.83 11.59
CA GLN A 26 10.14 21.45 12.07
C GLN A 26 8.74 20.82 12.11
N ALA A 27 7.75 21.57 12.62
CA ALA A 27 6.38 21.07 12.71
C ALA A 27 5.77 20.85 11.31
N ILE A 28 5.98 21.78 10.38
CA ILE A 28 5.49 21.67 9.00
C ILE A 28 6.16 20.50 8.27
N THR A 29 7.49 20.43 8.29
CA THR A 29 8.23 19.35 7.61
C THR A 29 7.82 17.98 8.15
N ARG A 30 7.63 17.86 9.47
CA ARG A 30 7.16 16.61 10.07
C ARG A 30 5.72 16.27 9.66
N ALA A 31 4.80 17.24 9.70
CA ALA A 31 3.42 17.01 9.31
C ALA A 31 3.31 16.57 7.85
N ILE A 32 4.08 17.20 6.95
CA ILE A 32 4.16 16.79 5.54
C ILE A 32 4.67 15.35 5.43
N ALA A 33 5.76 15.00 6.12
CA ALA A 33 6.31 13.64 6.07
C ALA A 33 5.33 12.58 6.60
N ASP A 34 4.55 12.91 7.63
CA ASP A 34 3.63 11.96 8.29
C ASP A 34 2.27 11.85 7.58
N GLN A 35 1.82 12.88 6.86
CA GLN A 35 0.43 12.99 6.37
C GLN A 35 0.25 13.29 4.88
N ALA A 36 1.29 13.69 4.14
CA ALA A 36 1.10 14.15 2.76
C ALA A 36 0.80 13.04 1.75
N ARG A 37 1.06 11.77 2.08
CA ARG A 37 0.86 10.64 1.17
C ARG A 37 -0.36 9.81 1.56
N THR A 38 -1.06 9.30 0.55
CA THR A 38 -2.19 8.37 0.70
C THR A 38 -1.80 7.12 1.49
N ILE A 39 -0.61 6.57 1.20
CA ILE A 39 -0.03 5.47 1.96
C ILE A 39 1.07 6.05 2.86
N ARG A 40 0.89 5.92 4.17
CA ARG A 40 1.82 6.48 5.16
C ARG A 40 3.17 5.77 5.11
N ILE A 41 4.24 6.55 4.93
CA ILE A 41 5.63 6.07 4.92
C ILE A 41 6.36 6.55 6.19
N PRO A 42 7.18 5.73 6.86
CA PRO A 42 7.99 6.18 8.00
C PRO A 42 8.95 7.34 7.65
N VAL A 43 9.16 8.28 8.58
CA VAL A 43 9.98 9.49 8.35
C VAL A 43 11.40 9.18 7.84
N HIS A 44 12.09 8.18 8.39
CA HIS A 44 13.43 7.81 7.95
C HIS A 44 13.46 7.32 6.48
N MET A 45 12.37 6.74 5.99
CA MET A 45 12.24 6.34 4.59
C MET A 45 12.02 7.56 3.70
N VAL A 46 11.25 8.57 4.14
CA VAL A 46 11.08 9.84 3.42
C VAL A 46 12.43 10.58 3.29
N GLU A 47 13.24 10.57 4.34
CA GLU A 47 14.61 11.13 4.28
C GLU A 47 15.48 10.38 3.26
N THR A 48 15.41 9.05 3.23
CA THR A 48 16.14 8.23 2.26
C THR A 48 15.67 8.50 0.82
N ILE A 49 14.36 8.62 0.58
CA ILE A 49 13.80 8.99 -0.73
C ILE A 49 14.33 10.36 -1.17
N ASN A 50 14.30 11.37 -0.29
CA ASN A 50 14.81 12.71 -0.60
C ASN A 50 16.31 12.70 -0.93
N LYS A 51 17.11 11.88 -0.21
CA LYS A 51 18.54 11.67 -0.52
C LYS A 51 18.71 11.02 -1.90
N LEU A 52 17.93 9.99 -2.21
CA LEU A 52 17.95 9.32 -3.51
C LEU A 52 17.62 10.30 -4.64
N THR A 53 16.55 11.08 -4.51
CA THR A 53 16.17 12.10 -5.50
C THR A 53 17.27 13.16 -5.68
N ARG A 54 17.97 13.54 -4.62
CA ARG A 54 19.10 14.48 -4.69
C ARG A 54 20.27 13.88 -5.47
N VAL A 55 20.66 12.64 -5.17
CA VAL A 55 21.73 11.92 -5.87
C VAL A 55 21.37 11.71 -7.34
N GLN A 56 20.13 11.31 -7.63
CA GLN A 56 19.63 11.13 -8.98
C GLN A 56 19.72 12.42 -9.80
N ARG A 57 19.35 13.58 -9.23
CA ARG A 57 19.49 14.89 -9.89
C ARG A 57 20.94 15.28 -10.14
N GLN A 58 21.83 14.99 -9.18
CA GLN A 58 23.25 15.25 -9.34
C GLN A 58 23.84 14.41 -10.48
N LEU A 59 23.58 13.10 -10.47
CA LEU A 59 24.05 12.20 -11.53
C LEU A 59 23.45 12.52 -12.90
N LEU A 60 22.19 12.97 -12.95
CA LEU A 60 21.58 13.42 -14.21
C LEU A 60 22.31 14.62 -14.79
N GLN A 61 22.74 15.57 -13.94
CA GLN A 61 23.52 16.73 -14.37
C GLN A 61 24.94 16.34 -14.82
N GLU A 62 25.58 15.38 -14.15
CA GLU A 62 26.94 14.93 -14.46
C GLU A 62 26.99 14.04 -15.71
N LEU A 63 26.02 13.13 -15.88
CA LEU A 63 25.99 12.13 -16.95
C LEU A 63 25.23 12.59 -18.20
N GLY A 64 24.37 13.62 -18.08
CA GLY A 64 23.51 14.09 -19.17
C GLY A 64 22.40 13.10 -19.58
N ARG A 65 22.19 12.04 -18.79
CA ARG A 65 21.15 11.02 -18.95
C ARG A 65 20.61 10.58 -17.59
N GLU A 66 19.51 9.85 -17.58
CA GLU A 66 19.03 9.23 -16.34
C GLU A 66 20.06 8.20 -15.82
N PRO A 67 20.39 8.25 -14.52
CA PRO A 67 21.31 7.29 -13.91
C PRO A 67 20.63 5.93 -13.68
N THR A 68 21.41 4.88 -13.81
CA THR A 68 21.00 3.50 -13.52
C THR A 68 20.90 3.26 -12.00
N PRO A 69 20.07 2.30 -11.54
CA PRO A 69 20.01 1.92 -10.13
C PRO A 69 21.37 1.54 -9.54
N GLU A 70 22.24 0.95 -10.35
CA GLU A 70 23.60 0.55 -10.00
C GLU A 70 24.49 1.78 -9.72
N GLU A 71 24.45 2.79 -10.58
CA GLU A 71 25.18 4.07 -10.40
C GLU A 71 24.68 4.82 -9.14
N ILE A 72 23.36 4.81 -8.89
CA ILE A 72 22.79 5.42 -7.68
C ILE A 72 23.24 4.67 -6.41
N SER A 73 23.26 3.33 -6.47
CA SER A 73 23.70 2.45 -5.40
C SER A 73 25.14 2.73 -4.99
N GLU A 74 26.04 2.89 -5.95
CA GLU A 74 27.45 3.22 -5.70
C GLU A 74 27.62 4.54 -4.94
N VAL A 75 26.89 5.59 -5.34
CA VAL A 75 26.97 6.90 -4.68
C VAL A 75 26.30 6.88 -3.29
N MET A 76 25.19 6.16 -3.14
CA MET A 76 24.46 6.08 -1.87
C MET A 76 25.06 5.09 -0.87
N GLY A 77 25.89 4.15 -1.31
CA GLY A 77 26.48 3.10 -0.48
C GLY A 77 25.44 2.10 0.05
N ILE A 78 24.35 1.88 -0.67
CA ILE A 78 23.28 0.92 -0.32
C ILE A 78 23.11 -0.12 -1.43
N PRO A 79 22.63 -1.35 -1.14
CA PRO A 79 22.44 -2.37 -2.18
C PRO A 79 21.49 -1.92 -3.29
N VAL A 80 21.76 -2.38 -4.52
CA VAL A 80 20.94 -2.06 -5.71
C VAL A 80 19.49 -2.50 -5.53
N GLU A 81 19.26 -3.65 -4.91
CA GLU A 81 17.92 -4.16 -4.59
C GLU A 81 17.16 -3.16 -3.73
N ARG A 82 17.85 -2.55 -2.76
CA ARG A 82 17.27 -1.55 -1.87
C ARG A 82 16.93 -0.26 -2.61
N VAL A 83 17.78 0.18 -3.54
CA VAL A 83 17.49 1.33 -4.42
C VAL A 83 16.20 1.08 -5.21
N ARG A 84 16.07 -0.10 -5.82
CA ARG A 84 14.88 -0.48 -6.60
C ARG A 84 13.62 -0.55 -5.73
N GLU A 85 13.72 -1.09 -4.52
CA GLU A 85 12.62 -1.08 -3.55
C GLU A 85 12.19 0.35 -3.19
N ILE A 86 13.14 1.23 -2.88
CA ILE A 86 12.85 2.62 -2.53
C ILE A 86 12.20 3.35 -3.71
N GLN A 87 12.68 3.14 -4.93
CA GLN A 87 12.07 3.70 -6.14
C GLN A 87 10.61 3.25 -6.30
N LYS A 88 10.31 1.96 -6.10
CA LYS A 88 8.94 1.45 -6.12
C LYS A 88 8.06 2.09 -5.04
N ILE A 89 8.54 2.17 -3.81
CA ILE A 89 7.81 2.77 -2.67
C ILE A 89 7.59 4.27 -2.88
N SER A 90 8.48 4.96 -3.60
CA SER A 90 8.38 6.39 -3.82
C SER A 90 7.26 6.80 -4.79
N GLN A 91 6.74 5.84 -5.58
CA GLN A 91 5.66 6.07 -6.54
C GLN A 91 4.34 6.36 -5.80
N GLU A 92 3.64 7.39 -6.24
CA GLU A 92 2.34 7.74 -5.69
C GLU A 92 1.23 7.00 -6.44
N PRO A 93 0.17 6.58 -5.74
CA PRO A 93 -0.97 5.93 -6.38
C PRO A 93 -1.60 6.88 -7.41
N VAL A 94 -1.97 6.32 -8.56
CA VAL A 94 -2.67 7.04 -9.63
C VAL A 94 -4.16 7.06 -9.33
N SER A 95 -4.85 8.12 -9.74
CA SER A 95 -6.31 8.20 -9.59
C SER A 95 -7.00 7.18 -10.48
N LEU A 96 -8.03 6.50 -9.95
CA LEU A 96 -8.90 5.64 -10.76
C LEU A 96 -9.71 6.45 -11.78
N GLU A 97 -9.88 7.75 -11.55
CA GLU A 97 -10.56 8.64 -12.49
C GLU A 97 -9.61 9.29 -13.50
N THR A 98 -8.36 8.82 -13.59
CA THR A 98 -7.49 9.26 -14.67
C THR A 98 -8.07 8.80 -16.01
N PRO A 99 -8.39 9.71 -16.95
CA PRO A 99 -8.96 9.33 -18.24
C PRO A 99 -7.95 8.53 -19.05
N ILE A 100 -8.44 7.54 -19.79
CA ILE A 100 -7.63 6.68 -20.66
C ILE A 100 -8.11 6.79 -22.09
N GLY A 101 -7.19 7.11 -23.00
CA GLY A 101 -7.48 7.23 -24.43
C GLY A 101 -7.99 8.62 -24.82
N GLU A 102 -8.49 8.72 -26.06
CA GLU A 102 -9.05 9.97 -26.62
C GLU A 102 -10.55 10.12 -26.36
N GLU A 103 -11.21 9.05 -25.93
CA GLU A 103 -12.64 9.05 -25.60
C GLU A 103 -12.83 9.54 -24.15
N GLU A 104 -13.55 10.66 -23.97
CA GLU A 104 -13.72 11.34 -22.68
C GLU A 104 -14.48 10.51 -21.62
N ASP A 105 -15.07 9.38 -21.99
CA ASP A 105 -15.90 8.55 -21.11
C ASP A 105 -15.14 7.37 -20.45
N SER A 106 -13.89 7.10 -20.83
CA SER A 106 -13.13 5.95 -20.31
C SER A 106 -12.15 6.34 -19.19
N HIS A 107 -12.30 5.74 -18.01
CA HIS A 107 -11.42 5.98 -16.86
C HIS A 107 -10.55 4.75 -16.54
N LEU A 108 -9.42 4.96 -15.85
CA LEU A 108 -8.54 3.87 -15.42
C LEU A 108 -9.27 2.80 -14.59
N GLY A 109 -10.19 3.22 -13.73
CA GLY A 109 -10.99 2.32 -12.90
C GLY A 109 -11.85 1.34 -13.69
N ASP A 110 -12.29 1.71 -14.90
CA ASP A 110 -13.17 0.88 -15.73
C ASP A 110 -12.45 -0.36 -16.28
N PHE A 111 -11.12 -0.36 -16.26
CA PHE A 111 -10.27 -1.46 -16.76
C PHE A 111 -9.75 -2.38 -15.65
N ILE A 112 -10.09 -2.15 -14.39
CA ILE A 112 -9.65 -2.98 -13.27
C ILE A 112 -10.68 -4.10 -13.05
N PRO A 113 -10.36 -5.36 -13.37
CA PRO A 113 -11.28 -6.47 -13.14
C PRO A 113 -11.42 -6.78 -11.64
N ASP A 114 -12.58 -7.31 -11.26
CA ASP A 114 -12.79 -7.91 -9.94
C ASP A 114 -12.43 -9.40 -10.00
N ASP A 115 -11.25 -9.74 -9.46
CA ASP A 115 -10.75 -11.12 -9.41
C ASP A 115 -11.36 -11.92 -8.23
N GLU A 116 -12.06 -11.28 -7.29
CA GLU A 116 -12.72 -11.96 -6.16
C GLU A 116 -14.14 -12.44 -6.53
N ALA A 117 -14.77 -11.80 -7.52
CA ALA A 117 -16.09 -12.18 -8.00
C ALA A 117 -16.03 -13.53 -8.75
N PRO A 118 -16.74 -14.59 -8.28
CA PRO A 118 -16.76 -15.86 -8.99
C PRO A 118 -17.48 -15.69 -10.33
N ALA A 119 -16.96 -16.35 -11.37
CA ALA A 119 -17.62 -16.35 -12.66
C ALA A 119 -19.03 -16.97 -12.52
N PRO A 120 -20.05 -16.47 -13.26
CA PRO A 120 -21.40 -17.01 -13.18
C PRO A 120 -21.48 -18.52 -13.44
N ALA A 121 -20.62 -19.04 -14.32
CA ALA A 121 -20.50 -20.47 -14.59
C ALA A 121 -19.98 -21.26 -13.38
N ASP A 122 -18.99 -20.74 -12.67
CA ASP A 122 -18.42 -21.37 -11.47
C ASP A 122 -19.43 -21.34 -10.32
N ALA A 123 -20.12 -20.21 -10.14
CA ALA A 123 -21.19 -20.09 -9.16
C ALA A 123 -22.35 -21.07 -9.42
N ALA A 124 -22.78 -21.21 -10.68
CA ALA A 124 -23.81 -22.18 -11.06
C ALA A 124 -23.33 -23.63 -10.84
N THR A 125 -22.10 -23.93 -11.22
CA THR A 125 -21.49 -25.26 -11.01
C THR A 125 -21.43 -25.61 -9.53
N PHE A 126 -21.06 -24.66 -8.67
CA PHE A 126 -21.03 -24.84 -7.22
C PHE A 126 -22.43 -25.11 -6.63
N LEU A 127 -23.46 -24.41 -7.10
CA LEU A 127 -24.84 -24.66 -6.70
C LEU A 127 -25.33 -26.05 -7.14
N MET A 128 -25.06 -26.44 -8.39
CA MET A 128 -25.40 -27.77 -8.90
C MET A 128 -24.69 -28.87 -8.12
N LEU A 129 -23.41 -28.68 -7.80
CA LEU A 129 -22.64 -29.61 -6.97
C LEU A 129 -23.27 -29.76 -5.58
N LYS A 130 -23.73 -28.66 -4.97
CA LYS A 130 -24.39 -28.67 -3.66
C LYS A 130 -25.72 -29.44 -3.69
N GLU A 131 -26.52 -29.28 -4.75
CA GLU A 131 -27.77 -30.01 -4.93
C GLU A 131 -27.52 -31.50 -5.14
N GLN A 132 -26.61 -31.87 -6.05
CA GLN A 132 -26.25 -33.26 -6.28
C GLN A 132 -25.68 -33.92 -5.03
N LEU A 133 -24.85 -33.20 -4.26
CA LEU A 133 -24.32 -33.69 -2.99
C LEU A 133 -25.46 -33.99 -2.01
N LYS A 134 -26.48 -33.14 -1.95
CA LYS A 134 -27.66 -33.34 -1.10
C LYS A 134 -28.45 -34.58 -1.55
N ASP A 135 -28.71 -34.74 -2.84
CA ASP A 135 -29.42 -35.91 -3.37
C ASP A 135 -28.69 -37.23 -3.05
N VAL A 136 -27.36 -37.24 -3.16
CA VAL A 136 -26.54 -38.42 -2.79
C VAL A 136 -26.59 -38.68 -1.29
N LEU A 137 -26.50 -37.64 -0.46
CA LEU A 137 -26.59 -37.75 0.99
C LEU A 137 -27.95 -38.32 1.44
N ASP A 138 -29.04 -37.96 0.77
CA ASP A 138 -30.40 -38.46 1.04
C ASP A 138 -30.55 -39.98 0.76
N THR A 139 -29.63 -40.59 -0.02
CA THR A 139 -29.63 -42.05 -0.25
C THR A 139 -28.99 -42.86 0.88
N LEU A 140 -28.27 -42.20 1.80
CA LEU A 140 -27.58 -42.85 2.91
C LEU A 140 -28.51 -43.07 4.09
N THR A 141 -28.10 -43.92 5.04
CA THR A 141 -28.85 -44.03 6.29
C THR A 141 -28.75 -42.72 7.08
N PRO A 142 -29.76 -42.36 7.90
CA PRO A 142 -29.74 -41.11 8.69
C PRO A 142 -28.52 -40.96 9.60
N ARG A 143 -27.89 -42.09 9.97
CA ARG A 143 -26.67 -42.11 10.78
C ARG A 143 -25.42 -41.79 9.95
N GLU A 144 -25.31 -42.35 8.75
CA GLU A 144 -24.17 -42.12 7.84
C GLU A 144 -24.18 -40.68 7.31
N GLU A 145 -25.35 -40.19 6.89
CA GLU A 145 -25.52 -38.80 6.44
C GLU A 145 -25.06 -37.81 7.52
N LYS A 146 -25.53 -38.01 8.76
CA LYS A 146 -25.20 -37.13 9.88
C LYS A 146 -23.70 -37.14 10.20
N VAL A 147 -23.04 -38.30 10.09
CA VAL A 147 -21.59 -38.39 10.28
C VAL A 147 -20.85 -37.62 9.18
N LEU A 148 -21.26 -37.75 7.92
CA LEU A 148 -20.62 -37.04 6.80
C LEU A 148 -20.82 -35.52 6.88
N ARG A 149 -22.04 -35.04 7.15
CA ARG A 149 -22.32 -33.61 7.33
C ARG A 149 -21.47 -32.99 8.43
N LEU A 150 -21.36 -33.66 9.58
CA LEU A 150 -20.54 -33.21 10.71
C LEU A 150 -19.03 -33.33 10.44
N ARG A 151 -18.60 -34.35 9.70
CA ARG A 151 -17.19 -34.56 9.37
C ARG A 151 -16.66 -33.47 8.44
N PHE A 152 -17.43 -33.11 7.41
CA PHE A 152 -17.03 -32.12 6.41
C PHE A 152 -17.56 -30.71 6.68
N GLY A 153 -18.39 -30.52 7.71
CA GLY A 153 -18.93 -29.21 8.07
C GLY A 153 -19.85 -28.64 6.98
N LEU A 154 -20.66 -29.49 6.35
CA LEU A 154 -21.48 -29.10 5.19
C LEU A 154 -22.59 -28.09 5.52
N ASP A 155 -23.00 -28.00 6.79
CA ASP A 155 -24.06 -27.09 7.26
C ASP A 155 -23.50 -25.88 8.04
N ASP A 156 -22.46 -26.06 8.85
CA ASP A 156 -21.92 -25.04 9.77
C ASP A 156 -20.48 -24.58 9.42
N GLY A 157 -19.89 -25.11 8.35
CA GLY A 157 -18.52 -24.80 7.91
C GLY A 157 -17.42 -25.35 8.83
N ARG A 158 -17.77 -26.13 9.86
CA ARG A 158 -16.81 -26.64 10.86
C ARG A 158 -16.68 -28.15 10.77
N ALA A 159 -15.57 -28.59 10.18
CA ALA A 159 -15.21 -30.00 10.15
C ALA A 159 -14.94 -30.54 11.56
N ARG A 160 -15.61 -31.64 11.95
CA ARG A 160 -15.35 -32.35 13.21
C ARG A 160 -14.41 -33.52 13.00
N THR A 161 -13.53 -33.79 13.95
CA THR A 161 -12.65 -34.97 13.95
C THR A 161 -13.39 -36.20 14.49
N LEU A 162 -12.90 -37.39 14.13
CA LEU A 162 -13.46 -38.69 14.52
C LEU A 162 -13.40 -38.92 16.04
#